data_AF-A0A2I4S602-F1
#
_entry.id   AF-A0A2I4S602-F1
#
_cell.length_a   1.000
_cell.length_b   1.000
_cell.length_c   1.000
_cell.angle_alpha   90.00
_cell.angle_beta   90.00
_cell.angle_gamma   90.00
#
_symmetry.space_group_name_H-M   'P 1'
#
loop_
_entity.id
_entity.type
_entity.pdbx_description
1 polymer ?
#
loop_
_entity_poly.entity_id
_entity_poly.type
_entity_poly.pdbx_seq_one_letter_code
_entity_poly.pdbx_strand_id
1 'polypeptide(L)'
;MSGGPRGQARGWLMTQPPDSIHSWEDLCQQFITNFQGTYPRPGKEADLHAVQRKDDESLRSYIQRFCQVRNTIPCIPAYAVVYAFRNGVRHNRMLEKIASKEPKTTAELFELVDKCNTLKIRPTKSKL
;
A
#
# COMPACT_ATOMS: atom_id res chain seq x y z
N MET A 1 -24.66 -5.20 -17.92
CA MET A 1 -24.97 -3.77 -17.73
C MET A 1 -24.43 -3.36 -16.37
N SER A 2 -23.32 -2.63 -16.32
CA SER A 2 -22.61 -2.30 -15.08
C SER A 2 -23.15 -1.00 -14.50
N GLY A 3 -24.18 -1.11 -13.64
CA GLY A 3 -24.63 0.02 -12.81
C GLY A 3 -23.62 0.26 -11.69
N GLY A 4 -23.18 1.52 -11.54
CA GLY A 4 -22.35 1.92 -10.41
C GLY A 4 -23.01 1.62 -9.05
N PRO A 5 -22.31 1.83 -7.92
CA PRO A 5 -22.76 1.38 -6.59
C PRO A 5 -24.18 1.83 -6.23
N ARG A 6 -24.60 3.01 -6.72
CA ARG A 6 -25.94 3.57 -6.55
C ARG A 6 -27.06 2.72 -7.17
N GLY A 7 -26.80 2.04 -8.30
CA GLY A 7 -27.77 1.20 -8.98
C GLY A 7 -28.00 -0.13 -8.28
N GLN A 8 -26.95 -0.71 -7.69
CA GLN A 8 -27.02 -1.98 -6.96
C GLN A 8 -27.70 -1.82 -5.60
N ALA A 9 -27.39 -0.74 -4.87
CA ALA A 9 -28.06 -0.42 -3.60
C ALA A 9 -29.58 -0.21 -3.76
N ARG A 10 -29.99 0.52 -4.81
CA ARG A 10 -31.41 0.74 -5.11
C ARG A 10 -32.11 -0.56 -5.54
N GLY A 11 -31.45 -1.39 -6.35
CA GLY A 11 -31.99 -2.68 -6.77
C GLY A 11 -32.23 -3.60 -5.58
N TRP A 12 -31.24 -3.74 -4.70
CA TRP A 12 -31.35 -4.53 -3.48
C TRP A 12 -32.48 -4.06 -2.56
N LEU A 13 -32.60 -2.74 -2.34
CA LEU A 13 -33.64 -2.20 -1.47
C LEU A 13 -35.05 -2.51 -2.00
N MET A 14 -35.22 -2.52 -3.33
CA MET A 14 -36.48 -2.84 -3.99
C MET A 14 -36.79 -4.34 -4.05
N THR A 15 -35.81 -5.21 -3.77
CA THR A 15 -35.99 -6.66 -3.71
C THR A 15 -36.19 -7.19 -2.29
N GLN A 16 -36.24 -6.29 -1.27
CA GLN A 16 -36.50 -6.72 0.10
C GLN A 16 -37.94 -7.23 0.25
N PRO A 17 -38.16 -8.33 1.01
CA PRO A 17 -39.51 -8.81 1.30
C PRO A 17 -40.35 -7.76 2.03
N PRO A 18 -41.68 -7.76 1.85
CA PRO A 18 -42.58 -6.96 2.69
C PRO A 18 -42.34 -7.26 4.17
N ASP A 19 -42.41 -6.23 5.01
CA ASP A 19 -42.19 -6.32 6.45
C ASP A 19 -40.81 -6.88 6.86
N SER A 20 -39.78 -6.80 6.01
CA SER A 20 -38.43 -7.26 6.40
C SER A 20 -37.59 -6.20 7.10
N ILE A 21 -38.00 -4.93 7.09
CA ILE A 21 -37.27 -3.81 7.69
C ILE A 21 -38.24 -3.10 8.65
N HIS A 22 -38.00 -3.25 9.95
CA HIS A 22 -38.89 -2.71 10.98
C HIS A 22 -38.39 -1.41 11.62
N SER A 23 -37.14 -1.04 11.37
CA SER A 23 -36.54 0.19 11.90
C SER A 23 -35.39 0.68 11.03
N TRP A 24 -34.94 1.91 11.28
CA TRP A 24 -33.73 2.44 10.65
C TRP A 24 -32.48 1.61 11.00
N GLU A 25 -32.41 1.11 12.23
CA GLU A 25 -31.30 0.27 12.68
C GLU A 25 -31.26 -1.08 11.94
N ASP A 26 -32.43 -1.69 11.73
CA ASP A 26 -32.59 -2.93 10.98
C ASP A 26 -32.19 -2.74 9.50
N LEU A 27 -32.62 -1.63 8.89
CA LEU A 27 -32.17 -1.23 7.56
C LEU A 27 -30.64 -1.08 7.49
N CYS A 28 -30.03 -0.41 8.47
CA CYS A 28 -28.58 -0.23 8.51
C CYS A 28 -27.85 -1.56 8.65
N GLN A 29 -28.30 -2.46 9.52
CA GLN A 29 -27.68 -3.78 9.71
C GLN A 29 -27.78 -4.64 8.46
N GLN A 30 -28.94 -4.68 7.82
CA GLN A 30 -29.12 -5.44 6.58
C GLN A 30 -28.32 -4.83 5.43
N PHE A 31 -28.28 -3.50 5.32
CA PHE A 31 -27.47 -2.81 4.31
C PHE A 31 -25.98 -3.09 4.50
N ILE A 32 -25.47 -2.99 5.74
CA ILE A 32 -24.09 -3.35 6.06
C ILE A 32 -23.87 -4.80 5.68
N THR A 33 -24.66 -5.75 6.17
CA THR A 33 -24.49 -7.18 5.88
C THR A 33 -24.44 -7.51 4.39
N ASN A 34 -25.30 -6.88 3.58
CA ASN A 34 -25.37 -7.12 2.13
C ASN A 34 -24.22 -6.47 1.35
N PHE A 35 -23.69 -5.34 1.82
CA PHE A 35 -22.70 -4.55 1.08
C PHE A 35 -21.31 -4.50 1.74
N GLN A 36 -21.12 -5.06 2.94
CA GLN A 36 -19.87 -5.03 3.71
C GLN A 36 -18.71 -5.71 2.96
N GLY A 37 -18.99 -6.71 2.13
CA GLY A 37 -17.99 -7.36 1.26
C GLY A 37 -17.71 -6.63 -0.06
N THR A 38 -18.55 -5.65 -0.43
CA THR A 38 -18.45 -4.91 -1.69
C THR A 38 -17.71 -3.58 -1.57
N TYR A 39 -17.58 -3.07 -0.34
CA TYR A 39 -16.81 -1.86 -0.06
C TYR A 39 -15.47 -2.23 0.58
N PRO A 40 -14.33 -1.83 -0.01
CA PRO A 40 -13.05 -1.93 0.67
C PRO A 40 -13.16 -1.19 1.99
N ARG A 41 -12.82 -1.86 3.09
CA ARG A 41 -12.70 -1.21 4.39
C ARG A 41 -11.78 0.02 4.22
N PRO A 42 -12.16 1.19 4.74
CA PRO A 42 -11.26 2.33 4.77
C PRO A 42 -9.94 1.90 5.42
N GLY A 43 -8.83 2.22 4.76
CA GLY A 43 -7.52 1.98 5.33
C GLY A 43 -7.33 2.78 6.61
N LYS A 44 -6.34 2.39 7.40
CA LYS A 44 -5.90 3.05 8.62
C LYS A 44 -4.48 3.56 8.46
N GLU A 45 -4.05 4.48 9.31
CA GLU A 45 -2.67 4.97 9.34
C GLU A 45 -1.65 3.84 9.45
N ALA A 46 -1.94 2.80 10.23
CA ALA A 46 -1.10 1.60 10.35
C ALA A 46 -0.82 0.92 8.99
N ASP A 47 -1.76 0.98 8.04
CA ASP A 47 -1.59 0.40 6.71
C ASP A 47 -0.52 1.15 5.90
N LEU A 48 -0.36 2.48 6.12
CA LEU A 48 0.74 3.24 5.50
C LEU A 48 2.09 2.87 6.10
N HIS A 49 2.15 2.64 7.41
CA HIS A 49 3.38 2.22 8.09
C HIS A 49 3.86 0.85 7.64
N ALA A 50 2.93 -0.03 7.24
CA ALA A 50 3.26 -1.33 6.65
C ALA A 50 3.84 -1.22 5.22
N VAL A 51 3.69 -0.08 4.53
CA VAL A 51 4.27 0.12 3.21
C VAL A 51 5.76 0.47 3.34
N GLN A 52 6.59 -0.56 3.32
CA GLN A 52 8.04 -0.41 3.24
C GLN A 52 8.53 -0.57 1.80
N ARG A 53 9.57 0.19 1.43
CA ARG A 53 10.26 -0.01 0.15
C ARG A 53 11.06 -1.30 0.25
N LYS A 54 10.92 -2.17 -0.76
CA LYS A 54 11.74 -3.39 -0.85
C LYS A 54 13.10 -3.07 -1.48
N ASP A 55 14.11 -3.88 -1.22
CA ASP A 55 15.48 -3.61 -1.66
C ASP A 55 15.66 -3.62 -3.18
N ASP A 56 14.95 -4.53 -3.83
CA ASP A 56 14.92 -4.72 -5.27
C ASP A 56 13.91 -3.80 -5.97
N GLU A 57 13.11 -3.06 -5.22
CA GLU A 57 12.06 -2.22 -5.75
C GLU A 57 12.58 -0.85 -6.22
N SER A 58 12.00 -0.33 -7.31
CA SER A 58 12.28 1.04 -7.74
C SER A 58 11.54 2.06 -6.86
N LEU A 59 12.09 3.26 -6.68
CA LEU A 59 11.40 4.31 -5.93
C LEU A 59 10.01 4.63 -6.54
N ARG A 60 9.88 4.57 -7.87
CA ARG A 60 8.61 4.78 -8.58
C ARG A 60 7.56 3.73 -8.19
N SER A 61 7.95 2.45 -8.18
CA SER A 61 7.07 1.34 -7.79
C SER A 61 6.62 1.46 -6.33
N TYR A 62 7.53 1.86 -5.44
CA TYR A 62 7.22 2.13 -4.04
C TYR A 62 6.22 3.28 -3.89
N ILE A 63 6.47 4.43 -4.54
CA ILE A 63 5.56 5.59 -4.51
C ILE A 63 4.18 5.19 -5.00
N GLN A 64 4.09 4.38 -6.05
CA GLN A 64 2.81 3.90 -6.58
C GLN A 64 2.03 3.09 -5.52
N ARG A 65 2.66 2.11 -4.85
CA ARG A 65 2.00 1.33 -3.78
C ARG A 65 1.62 2.20 -2.58
N PHE A 66 2.52 3.10 -2.17
CA PHE A 66 2.26 4.01 -1.07
C PHE A 66 1.06 4.92 -1.37
N CYS A 67 0.96 5.46 -2.58
CA CYS A 67 -0.18 6.25 -3.03
C CYS A 67 -1.47 5.42 -3.10
N GLN A 68 -1.41 4.17 -3.55
CA GLN A 68 -2.57 3.27 -3.56
C GLN A 68 -3.12 3.09 -2.14
N VAL A 69 -2.27 2.81 -1.15
CA VAL A 69 -2.69 2.67 0.25
C VAL A 69 -3.19 4.00 0.81
N ARG A 70 -2.47 5.10 0.59
CA ARG A 70 -2.88 6.44 1.06
C ARG A 70 -4.28 6.82 0.57
N ASN A 71 -4.61 6.49 -0.67
CA ASN A 71 -5.91 6.83 -1.26
C ASN A 71 -7.08 6.04 -0.65
N THR A 72 -6.81 4.99 0.13
CA THR A 72 -7.84 4.24 0.87
C THR A 72 -8.15 4.82 2.25
N ILE A 73 -7.35 5.78 2.74
CA ILE A 73 -7.41 6.28 4.11
C ILE A 73 -8.07 7.68 4.12
N PRO A 74 -9.31 7.80 4.62
CA PRO A 74 -9.95 9.09 4.76
C PRO A 74 -9.31 9.92 5.89
N CYS A 75 -9.29 11.24 5.73
CA CYS A 75 -8.98 12.20 6.79
C CYS A 75 -7.61 12.02 7.49
N ILE A 76 -6.62 11.41 6.85
CA ILE A 76 -5.28 11.31 7.42
C ILE A 76 -4.53 12.65 7.35
N PRO A 77 -3.92 13.14 8.45
CA PRO A 77 -3.20 14.41 8.42
C PRO A 77 -1.89 14.29 7.63
N ALA A 78 -1.50 15.38 6.95
CA ALA A 78 -0.33 15.41 6.09
C ALA A 78 0.98 15.00 6.82
N TYR A 79 1.12 15.37 8.10
CA TYR A 79 2.33 15.01 8.87
C TYR A 79 2.48 13.50 9.04
N ALA A 80 1.38 12.75 9.24
CA ALA A 80 1.39 11.31 9.38
C ALA A 80 1.80 10.62 8.07
N VAL A 81 1.27 11.12 6.94
CA VAL A 81 1.66 10.64 5.59
C VAL A 81 3.15 10.87 5.34
N VAL A 82 3.66 12.07 5.63
CA VAL A 82 5.09 12.42 5.46
C VAL A 82 5.97 11.55 6.37
N TYR A 83 5.56 11.35 7.61
CA TYR A 83 6.28 10.51 8.57
C TYR A 83 6.34 9.04 8.12
N ALA A 84 5.21 8.45 7.74
CA ALA A 84 5.15 7.09 7.22
C ALA A 84 5.98 6.93 5.94
N PHE A 85 5.88 7.88 5.00
CA PHE A 85 6.66 7.86 3.77
C PHE A 85 8.16 7.89 4.03
N ARG A 86 8.61 8.80 4.91
CA ARG A 86 10.02 8.94 5.30
C ARG A 86 10.54 7.66 5.95
N ASN A 87 9.76 7.02 6.82
CA ASN A 87 10.15 5.75 7.44
C ASN A 87 10.18 4.60 6.44
N GLY A 88 9.20 4.50 5.54
CA GLY A 88 9.16 3.45 4.51
C GLY A 88 10.27 3.55 3.46
N VAL A 89 10.81 4.75 3.21
CA VAL A 89 12.02 4.97 2.38
C VAL A 89 13.32 4.76 3.16
N ARG A 90 13.33 5.05 4.47
CA ARG A 90 14.52 5.05 5.33
C ARG A 90 15.04 3.68 5.73
N HIS A 91 14.33 2.59 5.50
CA HIS A 91 14.92 1.23 5.49
C HIS A 91 15.80 1.07 4.23
N ASN A 92 16.82 1.92 4.17
CA ASN A 92 17.84 1.96 3.15
C ASN A 92 18.89 0.95 3.58
N ARG A 93 18.62 -0.33 3.29
CA ARG A 93 19.43 -1.52 3.61
C ARG A 93 20.92 -1.38 3.29
N MET A 94 21.30 -0.44 2.43
CA MET A 94 22.69 -0.08 2.15
C MET A 94 23.38 0.53 3.39
N LEU A 95 22.73 1.44 4.12
CA LEU A 95 23.30 2.08 5.31
C LEU A 95 23.43 1.11 6.47
N GLU A 96 22.47 0.22 6.68
CA GLU A 96 22.56 -0.86 7.67
C GLU A 96 23.62 -1.91 7.30
N LYS A 97 23.73 -2.31 6.02
CA LYS A 97 24.79 -3.23 5.57
C LYS A 97 26.18 -2.64 5.71
N ILE A 98 26.35 -1.35 5.45
CA ILE A 98 27.61 -0.64 5.64
C ILE A 98 27.92 -0.51 7.13
N ALA A 99 26.93 -0.12 7.95
CA ALA A 99 27.09 -0.03 9.40
C ALA A 99 27.39 -1.38 10.06
N SER A 100 26.74 -2.46 9.62
CA SER A 100 26.93 -3.81 10.15
C SER A 100 28.26 -4.45 9.77
N LYS A 101 28.87 -4.04 8.65
CA LYS A 101 30.15 -4.60 8.18
C LYS A 101 31.37 -3.79 8.58
N GLU A 102 31.16 -2.59 9.15
CA GLU A 102 32.21 -1.67 9.59
C GLU A 102 33.43 -1.66 8.64
N PRO A 103 33.26 -1.28 7.36
CA PRO A 103 34.36 -1.29 6.42
C PRO A 103 35.49 -0.39 6.94
N LYS A 104 36.69 -0.96 7.07
CA LYS A 104 37.86 -0.29 7.64
C LYS A 104 38.67 0.43 6.56
N THR A 105 38.38 0.12 5.30
CA THR A 105 39.05 0.72 4.14
C THR A 105 38.03 1.23 3.12
N THR A 106 38.47 2.19 2.31
CA THR A 106 37.67 2.74 1.22
C THR A 106 37.34 1.68 0.16
N ALA A 107 38.23 0.72 -0.11
CA ALA A 107 37.99 -0.39 -1.03
C ALA A 107 36.84 -1.30 -0.58
N GLU A 108 36.80 -1.66 0.71
CA GLU A 108 35.71 -2.47 1.30
C GLU A 108 34.36 -1.74 1.24
N LEU A 109 34.37 -0.42 1.47
CA LEU A 109 33.18 0.40 1.34
C LEU A 109 32.65 0.40 -0.10
N PHE A 110 33.52 0.61 -1.10
CA PHE A 110 33.15 0.59 -2.51
C PHE A 110 32.63 -0.79 -2.95
N GLU A 111 33.26 -1.88 -2.52
CA GLU A 111 32.73 -3.23 -2.77
C GLU A 111 31.35 -3.47 -2.17
N LEU A 112 31.06 -2.94 -0.98
CA LEU A 112 29.75 -3.09 -0.33
C LEU A 112 28.67 -2.30 -1.04
N VAL A 113 29.01 -1.10 -1.52
CA VAL A 113 28.13 -0.26 -2.34
C VAL A 113 27.86 -0.92 -3.69
N ASP A 114 28.88 -1.47 -4.35
CA ASP A 114 28.72 -2.18 -5.63
C ASP A 114 27.94 -3.48 -5.48
N LYS A 115 28.17 -4.28 -4.43
CA LYS A 115 27.36 -5.46 -4.10
C LYS A 115 25.89 -5.10 -3.82
N CYS A 116 25.60 -3.92 -3.30
CA CYS A 116 24.22 -3.44 -3.13
C CYS A 116 23.60 -2.93 -4.45
N ASN A 117 24.40 -2.41 -5.38
CA ASN A 117 23.93 -1.85 -6.66
C ASN A 117 23.83 -2.88 -7.81
N THR A 118 24.63 -3.95 -7.78
CA THR A 118 24.79 -4.90 -8.89
C THR A 118 23.62 -5.88 -9.11
N LEU A 119 22.61 -5.92 -8.23
CA LEU A 119 21.37 -6.67 -8.50
C LEU A 119 20.46 -5.99 -9.55
N LYS A 120 20.80 -4.79 -10.06
CA LYS A 120 19.95 -4.05 -11.02
C LYS A 120 20.51 -3.83 -12.42
N ILE A 121 21.69 -4.35 -12.78
CA ILE A 121 22.16 -4.29 -14.16
C ILE A 121 22.76 -5.64 -14.56
N ARG A 122 21.91 -6.55 -15.07
CA ARG A 122 22.40 -7.60 -15.98
C ARG A 122 22.80 -6.88 -17.27
N PRO A 123 24.07 -6.90 -17.71
CA PRO A 123 24.39 -6.54 -19.08
C PRO A 123 23.92 -7.72 -19.95
N THR A 124 22.91 -7.52 -20.78
CA THR A 124 22.67 -8.40 -21.93
C THR A 124 23.88 -8.28 -22.85
N LYS A 125 24.83 -9.22 -22.72
CA LYS A 125 25.81 -9.47 -23.78
C LYS A 125 25.08 -10.19 -24.91
N SER A 126 24.57 -9.45 -25.88
CA SER A 126 24.43 -9.97 -27.24
C SER A 126 25.82 -9.93 -27.85
N LYS A 127 26.46 -11.08 -28.00
CA LYS A 127 27.59 -11.26 -28.91
C LYS A 127 27.04 -11.51 -30.31
N LEU A 128 27.83 -11.05 -31.29
CA LEU A 128 27.64 -11.08 -32.74
C LEU A 128 26.98 -12.34 -33.28
#